data_AF-A0A075FY37-F1
#
_entry.id   AF-A0A075FY37-F1
#
_cell.length_a   1.000
_cell.length_b   1.000
_cell.length_c   1.000
_cell.angle_alpha   90.00
_cell.angle_beta   90.00
_cell.angle_gamma   90.00
#
_symmetry.space_group_name_H-M   'P 1'
#
loop_
_entity.id
_entity.type
_entity.pdbx_description
1 polymer ?
#
loop_
_entity_poly.entity_id
_entity_poly.type
_entity_poly.pdbx_seq_one_letter_code
_entity_poly.pdbx_strand_id
1 'polypeptide(L)'
;MLDDSEEIRIIVERPASGPICSGIIASAWEKSTGKRHRFRWSENKGGGLLVTLAQDDTEIPSPKPTNPNWNWNHTDTLEDSDVDELWKDFRMDSPGDWSIMGERKMFLHRDLFLRFEDYCIPYVDGIQEGRSEDYTWEALDDKRSEWWTAAADSARERFVAEGHHVLVRDPSDWVGVARRHLSYHGLGGIDSTAGTDEYGGIRLGFTSVFHPAIASGVLLGCWERAHGRNGRASVSYEEGLVTLELRSSREIAA
;
A
#
# COMPACT_ATOMS: atom_id res chain seq x y z
N MET A 1 26.08 12.94 -31.86
CA MET A 1 24.92 13.68 -32.40
C MET A 1 24.18 14.22 -31.20
N LEU A 2 24.12 15.54 -31.06
CA LEU A 2 23.27 16.21 -30.09
C LEU A 2 21.86 16.12 -30.66
N ASP A 3 21.01 15.37 -29.99
CA ASP A 3 19.62 15.20 -30.36
C ASP A 3 18.89 16.48 -29.94
N ASP A 4 18.70 17.41 -30.88
CA ASP A 4 17.85 18.60 -30.72
C ASP A 4 16.35 18.20 -30.69
N SER A 5 16.02 17.14 -29.94
CA SER A 5 14.63 16.85 -29.60
C SER A 5 14.18 17.97 -28.66
N GLU A 6 13.18 18.74 -29.08
CA GLU A 6 12.62 19.85 -28.30
C GLU A 6 12.22 19.35 -26.89
N GLU A 7 13.02 19.70 -25.87
CA GLU A 7 12.76 19.28 -24.49
C GLU A 7 11.64 20.13 -23.90
N ILE A 8 10.60 19.47 -23.41
CA ILE A 8 9.47 20.12 -22.76
C ILE A 8 9.71 20.10 -21.25
N ARG A 9 9.49 21.23 -20.58
CA ARG A 9 9.69 21.38 -19.14
C ARG A 9 8.39 21.81 -18.48
N ILE A 10 7.89 20.97 -17.58
CA ILE A 10 6.66 21.20 -16.83
C ILE A 10 7.03 21.39 -15.37
N ILE A 11 6.55 22.48 -14.77
CA ILE A 11 6.71 22.76 -13.34
C ILE A 11 5.41 22.39 -12.64
N VAL A 12 5.53 21.64 -11.56
CA VAL A 12 4.43 21.19 -10.71
C VAL A 12 4.61 21.81 -9.35
N GLU A 13 3.63 22.62 -8.97
CA GLU A 13 3.60 23.23 -7.66
C GLU A 13 2.99 22.27 -6.64
N ARG A 14 3.63 22.14 -5.46
CA ARG A 14 3.11 21.39 -4.31
C ARG A 14 2.68 19.93 -4.64
N PRO A 15 3.56 19.11 -5.26
CA PRO A 15 3.27 17.71 -5.54
C PRO A 15 3.08 16.94 -4.23
N ALA A 16 2.13 15.99 -4.21
CA ALA A 16 1.96 15.08 -3.08
C ALA A 16 3.06 14.01 -3.03
N SER A 17 3.64 13.67 -4.19
CA SER A 17 4.77 12.74 -4.33
C SER A 17 5.48 13.02 -5.64
N GLY A 18 6.76 13.38 -5.61
CA GLY A 18 7.54 13.68 -6.81
C GLY A 18 7.51 12.57 -7.86
N PRO A 19 7.91 11.33 -7.51
CA PRO A 19 7.92 10.22 -8.45
C PRO A 19 6.54 9.95 -9.07
N ILE A 20 5.48 9.88 -8.27
CA ILE A 20 4.13 9.55 -8.76
C ILE A 20 3.58 10.69 -9.63
N CYS A 21 3.67 11.94 -9.15
CA CYS A 21 3.20 13.09 -9.91
C CYS A 21 3.95 13.22 -11.25
N SER A 22 5.26 12.92 -11.28
CA SER A 22 6.03 12.95 -12.53
C SER A 22 5.51 11.95 -13.56
N GLY A 23 5.20 10.71 -13.14
CA GLY A 23 4.64 9.69 -14.02
C GLY A 23 3.23 10.02 -14.52
N ILE A 24 2.36 10.57 -13.64
CA ILE A 24 1.02 11.02 -14.03
C ILE A 24 1.10 12.14 -15.08
N ILE A 25 2.00 13.09 -14.91
CA ILE A 25 2.16 14.22 -15.84
C ILE A 25 2.73 13.76 -17.18
N ALA A 26 3.73 12.88 -17.15
CA ALA A 26 4.25 12.27 -18.38
C ALA A 26 3.11 11.55 -19.13
N SER A 27 2.34 10.71 -18.45
CA SER A 27 1.20 9.99 -19.03
C SER A 27 0.12 10.93 -19.60
N ALA A 28 -0.23 12.00 -18.88
CA ALA A 28 -1.20 12.98 -19.34
C ALA A 28 -0.72 13.70 -20.62
N TRP A 29 0.58 14.04 -20.67
CA TRP A 29 1.19 14.69 -21.82
C TRP A 29 1.25 13.77 -23.04
N GLU A 30 1.61 12.50 -22.84
CA GLU A 30 1.59 11.50 -23.91
C GLU A 30 0.17 11.30 -24.45
N LYS A 31 -0.82 11.26 -23.56
CA LYS A 31 -2.23 11.14 -23.94
C LYS A 31 -2.73 12.34 -24.75
N SER A 32 -2.31 13.56 -24.39
CA SER A 32 -2.73 14.77 -25.09
C SER A 32 -2.05 14.94 -26.45
N THR A 33 -0.80 14.50 -26.58
CA THR A 33 -0.02 14.66 -27.82
C THR A 33 -0.12 13.46 -28.77
N GLY A 34 -0.53 12.30 -28.26
CA GLY A 34 -0.50 11.04 -29.01
C GLY A 34 0.93 10.54 -29.28
N LYS A 35 1.93 11.11 -28.61
CA LYS A 35 3.35 10.78 -28.78
C LYS A 35 3.94 10.36 -27.45
N ARG A 36 4.84 9.36 -27.47
CA ARG A 36 5.55 8.91 -26.29
C ARG A 36 6.69 9.87 -25.94
N HIS A 37 6.96 9.98 -24.63
CA HIS A 37 8.03 10.80 -24.10
C HIS A 37 8.78 10.06 -22.99
N ARG A 38 10.11 10.01 -23.08
CA ARG A 38 10.93 9.71 -21.90
C ARG A 38 10.89 10.91 -20.96
N PHE A 39 10.83 10.66 -19.66
CA PHE A 39 10.80 11.72 -18.66
C PHE A 39 11.91 11.58 -17.64
N ARG A 40 12.33 12.72 -17.11
CA ARG A 40 13.19 12.85 -15.93
C ARG A 40 12.54 13.83 -14.98
N TRP A 41 12.72 13.64 -13.68
CA TRP A 41 12.21 14.57 -12.69
C TRP A 41 13.27 14.97 -11.69
N SER A 42 13.09 16.17 -11.13
CA SER A 42 13.90 16.67 -10.02
C SER A 42 13.02 17.51 -9.09
N GLU A 43 13.23 17.36 -7.79
CA GLU A 43 12.58 18.18 -6.78
C GLU A 43 13.51 19.33 -6.41
N ASN A 44 12.96 20.54 -6.36
CA ASN A 44 13.71 21.71 -5.91
C ASN A 44 13.59 21.88 -4.38
N LYS A 45 14.51 22.63 -3.78
CA LYS A 45 14.49 22.90 -2.32
C LYS A 45 13.23 23.63 -1.83
N GLY A 46 12.45 24.21 -2.76
CA GLY A 46 11.20 24.92 -2.47
C GLY A 46 9.94 24.04 -2.55
N GLY A 47 10.09 22.72 -2.74
CA GLY A 47 8.96 21.79 -2.80
C GLY A 47 8.20 21.79 -4.14
N GLY A 48 8.79 22.33 -5.20
CA GLY A 48 8.29 22.19 -6.58
C GLY A 48 8.97 21.03 -7.31
N LEU A 49 8.22 20.38 -8.19
CA LEU A 49 8.71 19.27 -9.03
C LEU A 49 8.88 19.78 -10.46
N LEU A 50 10.08 19.62 -11.02
CA LEU A 50 10.36 19.86 -12.43
C LEU A 50 10.36 18.52 -13.17
N VAL A 51 9.50 18.41 -14.18
CA VAL A 51 9.41 17.25 -15.10
C VAL A 51 9.92 17.68 -16.46
N THR A 52 10.98 17.03 -16.93
CA THR A 52 11.55 17.23 -18.27
C THR A 52 11.16 16.05 -19.15
N LEU A 53 10.54 16.33 -20.29
CA LEU A 53 10.05 15.37 -21.26
C LEU A 53 10.83 15.53 -22.57
N ALA A 54 11.23 14.41 -23.15
CA ALA A 54 11.81 14.36 -24.49
C ALA A 54 11.08 13.28 -25.29
N GLN A 55 10.73 13.55 -26.55
CA GLN A 55 10.04 12.58 -27.39
C GLN A 55 10.85 11.27 -27.46
N ASP A 56 10.14 10.14 -27.40
CA ASP A 56 10.68 8.80 -27.48
C ASP A 56 9.80 7.99 -28.43
N ASP A 57 10.40 7.31 -29.39
CA ASP A 57 9.68 6.54 -30.41
C ASP A 57 9.54 5.05 -30.04
N THR A 58 9.93 4.66 -28.82
CA THR A 58 9.79 3.28 -28.34
C THR A 58 8.30 2.90 -28.26
N GLU A 59 7.92 1.69 -28.64
CA GLU A 59 6.54 1.20 -28.45
C GLU A 59 6.33 0.65 -27.02
N ILE A 60 5.21 0.99 -26.36
CA ILE A 60 4.77 0.35 -25.11
C ILE A 60 3.55 -0.52 -25.44
N PRO A 61 3.49 -1.77 -24.98
CA PRO A 61 2.26 -2.56 -25.07
C PRO A 61 1.08 -1.84 -24.39
N SER A 62 -0.10 -1.99 -24.95
CA SER A 62 -1.33 -1.49 -24.31
C SER A 62 -1.53 -2.11 -22.93
N PRO A 63 -2.10 -1.35 -21.97
CA PRO A 63 -2.37 -1.87 -20.64
C PRO A 63 -3.32 -3.07 -20.72
N LYS A 64 -2.97 -4.15 -20.02
CA LYS A 64 -3.84 -5.31 -19.86
C LYS A 64 -4.77 -5.10 -18.65
N PRO A 65 -5.98 -5.68 -18.64
CA PRO A 65 -6.83 -5.70 -17.45
C PRO A 65 -6.11 -6.35 -16.27
N THR A 66 -6.20 -5.75 -15.08
CA THR A 66 -5.76 -6.37 -13.82
C THR A 66 -6.96 -7.03 -13.16
N ASN A 67 -6.87 -8.33 -12.88
CA ASN A 67 -7.93 -9.07 -12.18
C ASN A 67 -7.34 -9.66 -10.90
N PRO A 68 -7.40 -8.94 -9.75
CA PRO A 68 -6.98 -9.51 -8.48
C PRO A 68 -7.91 -10.68 -8.10
N ASN A 69 -7.35 -11.71 -7.48
CA ASN A 69 -8.07 -12.93 -7.10
C ASN A 69 -8.84 -12.79 -5.78
N TRP A 70 -8.82 -11.61 -5.15
CA TRP A 70 -9.56 -11.32 -3.92
C TRP A 70 -10.67 -10.32 -4.18
N ASN A 71 -11.79 -10.53 -3.49
CA ASN A 71 -12.96 -9.71 -3.61
C ASN A 71 -12.67 -8.31 -3.06
N TRP A 72 -13.14 -7.32 -3.81
CA TRP A 72 -13.30 -5.96 -3.33
C TRP A 72 -14.80 -5.71 -3.24
N ASN A 73 -15.42 -6.17 -2.17
CA ASN A 73 -16.80 -5.83 -1.88
C ASN A 73 -16.80 -4.55 -1.06
N HIS A 74 -17.11 -3.44 -1.71
CA HIS A 74 -17.29 -2.15 -1.06
C HIS A 74 -18.69 -2.12 -0.46
N THR A 75 -18.91 -2.76 0.68
CA THR A 75 -20.22 -2.78 1.34
C THR A 75 -20.32 -1.87 2.56
N ASP A 76 -19.19 -1.39 3.07
CA ASP A 76 -19.22 -0.59 4.29
C ASP A 76 -19.33 0.89 3.96
N THR A 77 -20.56 1.40 3.98
CA THR A 77 -20.80 2.83 4.24
C THR A 77 -20.42 3.07 5.69
N LEU A 78 -19.34 3.82 5.94
CA LEU A 78 -19.02 4.29 7.29
C LEU A 78 -20.21 5.11 7.80
N GLU A 79 -20.68 4.84 9.01
CA GLU A 79 -21.71 5.68 9.64
C GLU A 79 -21.11 7.06 9.97
N ASP A 80 -21.88 8.14 9.88
CA ASP A 80 -21.39 9.51 10.16
C ASP A 80 -20.79 9.67 11.57
N SER A 81 -21.19 8.81 12.52
CA SER A 81 -20.61 8.74 13.87
C SER A 81 -19.18 8.18 13.91
N ASP A 82 -18.71 7.56 12.82
CA ASP A 82 -17.38 6.98 12.66
C ASP A 82 -16.37 7.95 12.00
N VAL A 83 -16.76 9.21 11.75
CA VAL A 83 -15.81 10.24 11.26
C VAL A 83 -14.79 10.57 12.36
N ASP A 84 -13.67 9.85 12.29
CA ASP A 84 -12.56 9.87 13.23
C ASP A 84 -11.89 11.25 13.35
N GLU A 85 -11.17 11.45 14.45
CA GLU A 85 -10.31 12.62 14.68
C GLU A 85 -9.38 12.91 13.51
N LEU A 86 -8.85 11.88 12.83
CA LEU A 86 -7.93 12.07 11.72
C LEU A 86 -8.54 12.93 10.59
N TRP A 87 -9.77 12.63 10.18
CA TRP A 87 -10.43 13.36 9.10
C TRP A 87 -10.99 14.72 9.54
N LYS A 88 -11.02 15.03 10.84
CA LYS A 88 -11.35 16.38 11.34
C LYS A 88 -10.29 17.41 10.96
N ASP A 89 -9.05 16.97 10.76
CA ASP A 89 -7.95 17.82 10.27
C ASP A 89 -7.85 17.87 8.74
N PHE A 90 -8.86 17.35 8.02
CA PHE A 90 -8.94 17.49 6.58
C PHE A 90 -8.99 18.98 6.19
N ARG A 91 -8.09 19.37 5.30
CA ARG A 91 -8.05 20.70 4.70
C ARG A 91 -7.96 20.58 3.19
N MET A 92 -8.70 21.44 2.50
CA MET A 92 -8.61 21.58 1.05
C MET A 92 -8.36 23.05 0.75
N ASP A 93 -7.11 23.37 0.41
CA ASP A 93 -6.67 24.75 0.17
C ASP A 93 -6.99 25.18 -1.27
N SER A 94 -6.99 24.24 -2.22
CA SER A 94 -7.41 24.47 -3.61
C SER A 94 -7.81 23.15 -4.28
N PRO A 95 -8.48 23.16 -5.46
CA PRO A 95 -8.82 21.92 -6.16
C PRO A 95 -7.59 21.05 -6.41
N GLY A 96 -7.68 19.80 -5.99
CA GLY A 96 -6.58 18.85 -6.07
C GLY A 96 -5.54 19.01 -4.96
N ASP A 97 -5.58 20.07 -4.16
CA ASP A 97 -4.68 20.37 -3.03
C ASP A 97 -5.38 20.22 -1.67
N TRP A 98 -5.20 19.05 -1.09
CA TRP A 98 -5.72 18.67 0.20
C TRP A 98 -4.68 18.01 1.11
N SER A 99 -4.87 18.17 2.41
CA SER A 99 -4.00 17.64 3.44
C SER A 99 -4.81 17.10 4.61
N ILE A 100 -4.16 16.26 5.40
CA ILE A 100 -4.63 15.80 6.71
C ILE A 100 -3.49 16.08 7.68
N MET A 101 -3.78 16.75 8.81
CA MET A 101 -2.76 17.19 9.77
C MET A 101 -1.62 18.04 9.14
N GLY A 102 -1.94 18.79 8.08
CA GLY A 102 -0.96 19.58 7.32
C GLY A 102 -0.06 18.78 6.38
N GLU A 103 -0.19 17.44 6.34
CA GLU A 103 0.53 16.60 5.39
C GLU A 103 -0.25 16.46 4.08
N ARG A 104 0.42 16.78 2.97
CA ARG A 104 -0.16 16.67 1.63
C ARG A 104 -0.52 15.21 1.32
N LYS A 105 -1.74 14.98 0.85
CA LYS A 105 -2.24 13.63 0.50
C LYS A 105 -2.70 13.55 -0.96
N MET A 106 -2.75 12.33 -1.48
CA MET A 106 -3.33 12.02 -2.78
C MET A 106 -4.01 10.65 -2.75
N PHE A 107 -4.98 10.44 -3.64
CA PHE A 107 -5.56 9.13 -3.86
C PHE A 107 -4.80 8.41 -4.98
N LEU A 108 -4.51 7.14 -4.75
CA LEU A 108 -3.94 6.24 -5.75
C LEU A 108 -4.94 5.15 -6.04
N HIS A 109 -5.23 4.95 -7.32
CA HIS A 109 -6.08 3.84 -7.72
C HIS A 109 -5.32 2.52 -7.57
N ARG A 110 -5.97 1.48 -7.00
CA ARG A 110 -5.36 0.17 -6.76
C ARG A 110 -4.71 -0.46 -8.00
N ASP A 111 -5.34 -0.28 -9.17
CA ASP A 111 -4.80 -0.72 -10.47
C ASP A 111 -3.34 -0.27 -10.69
N LEU A 112 -2.96 0.94 -10.26
CA LEU A 112 -1.58 1.41 -10.39
C LEU A 112 -0.60 0.56 -9.57
N PHE A 113 -1.01 0.17 -8.35
CA PHE A 113 -0.21 -0.67 -7.47
C PHE A 113 -0.08 -2.09 -8.01
N LEU A 114 -1.18 -2.68 -8.51
CA LEU A 114 -1.16 -4.02 -9.11
C LEU A 114 -0.30 -4.08 -10.37
N ARG A 115 -0.33 -3.02 -11.19
CA ARG A 115 0.56 -2.92 -12.36
C ARG A 115 2.03 -2.77 -11.96
N PHE A 116 2.30 -2.04 -10.88
CA PHE A 116 3.65 -1.91 -10.35
C PHE A 116 4.17 -3.26 -9.84
N GLU A 117 3.35 -4.01 -9.11
CA GLU A 117 3.64 -5.40 -8.71
C GLU A 117 3.97 -6.26 -9.94
N ASP A 118 3.05 -6.35 -10.91
CA ASP A 118 3.25 -7.17 -12.12
C ASP A 118 4.50 -6.78 -12.91
N TYR A 119 4.83 -5.48 -12.92
CA TYR A 119 6.06 -4.98 -13.54
C TYR A 119 7.31 -5.45 -12.78
N CYS A 120 7.26 -5.50 -11.45
CA CYS A 120 8.39 -5.89 -10.62
C CYS A 120 8.65 -7.41 -10.58
N ILE A 121 7.60 -8.25 -10.64
CA ILE A 121 7.71 -9.72 -10.49
C ILE A 121 8.83 -10.35 -11.32
N PRO A 122 9.01 -10.03 -12.63
CA PRO A 122 10.09 -10.63 -13.42
C PRO A 122 11.50 -10.36 -12.88
N TYR A 123 11.68 -9.22 -12.19
CA TYR A 123 12.95 -8.75 -11.65
C TYR A 123 13.22 -9.18 -10.21
N VAL A 124 12.28 -9.91 -9.59
CA VAL A 124 12.49 -10.50 -8.26
C VAL A 124 13.47 -11.66 -8.37
N ASP A 125 14.48 -11.62 -7.49
CA ASP A 125 15.60 -12.57 -7.40
C ASP A 125 15.86 -12.94 -5.94
N GLY A 126 14.81 -13.44 -5.27
CA GLY A 126 14.86 -13.80 -3.85
C GLY A 126 14.85 -12.61 -2.89
N ILE A 127 14.76 -12.94 -1.60
CA ILE A 127 14.81 -11.99 -0.49
C ILE A 127 16.19 -12.11 0.17
N GLN A 128 16.97 -11.03 0.12
CA GLN A 128 18.34 -11.01 0.67
C GLN A 128 18.36 -10.56 2.14
N GLU A 129 17.43 -9.68 2.53
CA GLU A 129 17.31 -9.11 3.87
C GLU A 129 15.82 -9.06 4.26
N GLY A 130 15.53 -9.17 5.56
CA GLY A 130 14.16 -9.16 6.09
C GLY A 130 13.77 -10.49 6.74
N ARG A 131 12.48 -10.63 7.04
CA ARG A 131 11.92 -11.74 7.85
C ARG A 131 11.10 -12.71 7.01
N SER A 132 11.72 -13.28 5.98
CA SER A 132 11.04 -14.10 4.98
C SER A 132 10.23 -15.27 5.56
N GLU A 133 10.74 -15.91 6.60
CA GLU A 133 10.16 -17.06 7.28
C GLU A 133 8.93 -16.75 8.14
N ASP A 134 8.65 -15.47 8.38
CA ASP A 134 7.49 -15.01 9.16
C ASP A 134 6.26 -14.72 8.29
N TYR A 135 6.35 -14.94 6.97
CA TYR A 135 5.23 -14.76 6.04
C TYR A 135 4.91 -16.06 5.31
N THR A 136 3.63 -16.34 5.17
CA THR A 136 3.15 -17.48 4.37
C THR A 136 1.92 -17.06 3.59
N TRP A 137 1.91 -17.39 2.29
CA TRP A 137 0.85 -17.03 1.36
C TRP A 137 0.31 -18.29 0.71
N GLU A 138 -1.00 -18.49 0.78
CA GLU A 138 -1.65 -19.56 0.05
C GLU A 138 -1.82 -19.20 -1.44
N ALA A 139 -1.68 -20.20 -2.33
CA ALA A 139 -1.99 -20.08 -3.75
C ALA A 139 -1.23 -18.99 -4.54
N LEU A 140 -0.02 -18.61 -4.10
CA LEU A 140 0.90 -17.75 -4.85
C LEU A 140 2.08 -18.57 -5.42
N ASP A 141 2.55 -18.19 -6.60
CA ASP A 141 3.83 -18.68 -7.12
C ASP A 141 5.02 -18.10 -6.33
N ASP A 142 6.18 -18.75 -6.42
CA ASP A 142 7.36 -18.41 -5.61
C ASP A 142 7.79 -16.95 -5.78
N LYS A 143 7.81 -16.41 -7.01
CA LYS A 143 8.25 -15.02 -7.27
C LYS A 143 7.27 -14.00 -6.72
N ARG A 144 5.97 -14.22 -6.93
CA ARG A 144 4.94 -13.34 -6.37
C ARG A 144 4.94 -13.42 -4.84
N SER A 145 5.11 -14.61 -4.27
CA SER A 145 5.25 -14.83 -2.83
C SER A 145 6.45 -14.05 -2.26
N GLU A 146 7.60 -14.06 -2.93
CA GLU A 146 8.79 -13.28 -2.54
C GLU A 146 8.51 -11.77 -2.57
N TRP A 147 7.90 -11.27 -3.65
CA TRP A 147 7.54 -9.85 -3.76
C TRP A 147 6.57 -9.42 -2.65
N TRP A 148 5.54 -10.22 -2.40
CA TRP A 148 4.53 -9.97 -1.38
C TRP A 148 5.13 -9.97 0.02
N THR A 149 6.05 -10.89 0.28
CA THR A 149 6.80 -10.95 1.53
C THR A 149 7.62 -9.67 1.74
N ALA A 150 8.38 -9.24 0.73
CA ALA A 150 9.15 -7.99 0.79
C ALA A 150 8.26 -6.76 1.01
N ALA A 151 7.10 -6.69 0.33
CA ALA A 151 6.14 -5.62 0.51
C ALA A 151 5.51 -5.62 1.91
N ALA A 152 5.16 -6.80 2.45
CA ALA A 152 4.59 -6.94 3.78
C ALA A 152 5.59 -6.59 4.88
N ASP A 153 6.84 -7.05 4.78
CA ASP A 153 7.88 -6.71 5.75
C ASP A 153 8.24 -5.22 5.70
N SER A 154 8.31 -4.62 4.50
CA SER A 154 8.50 -3.18 4.36
C SER A 154 7.37 -2.37 5.00
N ALA A 155 6.12 -2.79 4.83
CA ALA A 155 4.96 -2.16 5.46
C ALA A 155 4.99 -2.30 6.99
N ARG A 156 5.37 -3.48 7.49
CA ARG A 156 5.56 -3.76 8.92
C ARG A 156 6.66 -2.89 9.51
N GLU A 157 7.84 -2.85 8.89
CA GLU A 157 8.98 -2.04 9.33
C GLU A 157 8.62 -0.56 9.42
N ARG A 158 7.99 -0.04 8.38
CA ARG A 158 7.53 1.33 8.35
C ARG A 158 6.57 1.61 9.51
N PHE A 159 5.57 0.76 9.74
CA PHE A 159 4.62 0.95 10.83
C PHE A 159 5.31 0.94 12.21
N VAL A 160 6.22 -0.02 12.44
CA VAL A 160 6.96 -0.12 13.71
C VAL A 160 7.84 1.11 13.93
N ALA A 161 8.47 1.63 12.87
CA ALA A 161 9.31 2.83 12.92
C ALA A 161 8.51 4.11 13.23
N GLU A 162 7.25 4.19 12.80
CA GLU A 162 6.34 5.31 13.14
C GLU A 162 5.98 5.35 14.63
N GLY A 163 6.22 4.26 15.37
CA GLY A 163 6.16 4.26 16.84
C GLY A 163 4.75 4.32 17.43
N HIS A 164 3.71 4.01 16.65
CA HIS A 164 2.32 4.02 17.10
C HIS A 164 2.11 3.17 18.36
N HIS A 165 1.22 3.62 19.24
CA HIS A 165 0.76 2.85 20.38
C HIS A 165 -0.45 2.02 19.96
N VAL A 166 -0.37 0.70 20.18
CA VAL A 166 -1.46 -0.23 19.91
C VAL A 166 -1.79 -0.94 21.21
N LEU A 167 -3.05 -0.84 21.62
CA LEU A 167 -3.57 -1.47 22.84
C LEU A 167 -4.70 -2.41 22.42
N VAL A 168 -4.55 -3.68 22.80
CA VAL A 168 -5.53 -4.74 22.54
C VAL A 168 -5.75 -5.48 23.84
N ARG A 169 -7.01 -5.69 24.20
CA ARG A 169 -7.42 -6.47 25.36
C ARG A 169 -8.11 -7.75 24.92
N ASP A 170 -9.04 -7.65 23.98
CA ASP A 170 -9.88 -8.75 23.51
C ASP A 170 -9.82 -8.88 21.97
N PRO A 171 -10.08 -10.07 21.39
CA PRO A 171 -10.07 -10.26 19.94
C PRO A 171 -10.89 -9.25 19.14
N SER A 172 -12.01 -8.77 19.68
CA SER A 172 -12.87 -7.77 19.05
C SER A 172 -12.22 -6.40 18.86
N ASP A 173 -11.21 -6.06 19.66
CA ASP A 173 -10.51 -4.77 19.57
C ASP A 173 -9.76 -4.60 18.24
N TRP A 174 -9.44 -5.72 17.58
CA TRP A 174 -8.79 -5.73 16.28
C TRP A 174 -9.61 -5.03 15.19
N VAL A 175 -10.94 -4.99 15.30
CA VAL A 175 -11.79 -4.22 14.39
C VAL A 175 -11.44 -2.72 14.48
N GLY A 176 -11.26 -2.20 15.70
CA GLY A 176 -10.84 -0.82 15.92
C GLY A 176 -9.40 -0.56 15.45
N VAL A 177 -8.49 -1.50 15.68
CA VAL A 177 -7.10 -1.42 15.18
C VAL A 177 -7.06 -1.36 13.66
N ALA A 178 -7.77 -2.27 12.98
CA ALA A 178 -7.86 -2.31 11.51
C ALA A 178 -8.53 -1.04 10.97
N ARG A 179 -9.58 -0.54 11.63
CA ARG A 179 -10.21 0.72 11.24
C ARG A 179 -9.22 1.89 11.26
N ARG A 180 -8.47 2.02 12.37
CA ARG A 180 -7.50 3.10 12.58
C ARG A 180 -6.33 3.06 11.60
N HIS A 181 -5.79 1.87 11.33
CA HIS A 181 -4.52 1.72 10.60
C HIS A 181 -4.67 1.22 9.16
N LEU A 182 -5.83 0.70 8.78
CA LEU A 182 -6.13 0.32 7.39
C LEU A 182 -7.23 1.17 6.79
N SER A 183 -8.42 1.18 7.39
CA SER A 183 -9.61 1.75 6.74
C SER A 183 -9.47 3.25 6.47
N TYR A 184 -8.93 4.03 7.41
CA TYR A 184 -8.71 5.46 7.21
C TYR A 184 -7.69 5.79 6.13
N HIS A 185 -6.84 4.84 5.78
CA HIS A 185 -5.86 4.98 4.70
C HIS A 185 -6.33 4.31 3.40
N GLY A 186 -7.56 3.79 3.35
CA GLY A 186 -8.10 3.08 2.20
C GLY A 186 -7.43 1.72 1.95
N LEU A 187 -6.79 1.13 2.96
CA LEU A 187 -6.05 -0.13 2.83
C LEU A 187 -6.92 -1.37 3.05
N GLY A 188 -8.12 -1.21 3.60
CA GLY A 188 -9.07 -2.29 3.82
C GLY A 188 -9.80 -2.20 5.16
N GLY A 189 -10.60 -3.22 5.46
CA GLY A 189 -11.35 -3.37 6.71
C GLY A 189 -11.55 -4.85 7.04
N ILE A 190 -11.89 -5.12 8.30
CA ILE A 190 -12.19 -6.45 8.80
C ILE A 190 -13.56 -6.47 9.48
N ASP A 191 -14.28 -7.59 9.40
CA ASP A 191 -15.57 -7.80 10.05
C ASP A 191 -15.57 -8.93 11.09
N SER A 192 -14.57 -9.79 11.02
CA SER A 192 -14.53 -11.03 11.79
C SER A 192 -13.18 -11.20 12.46
N THR A 193 -13.25 -11.55 13.75
CA THR A 193 -12.08 -11.72 14.61
C THR A 193 -12.28 -12.95 15.48
N ALA A 194 -11.28 -13.83 15.57
CA ALA A 194 -11.31 -14.98 16.44
C ALA A 194 -9.92 -15.24 17.04
N GLY A 195 -9.83 -15.34 18.37
CA GLY A 195 -8.60 -15.76 19.03
C GLY A 195 -8.25 -17.21 18.66
N THR A 196 -6.98 -17.48 18.36
CA THR A 196 -6.52 -18.81 17.93
C THR A 196 -5.65 -19.51 18.97
N ASP A 197 -5.07 -18.77 19.92
CA ASP A 197 -4.30 -19.32 21.04
C ASP A 197 -4.33 -18.39 22.28
N GLU A 198 -3.75 -18.85 23.40
CA GLU A 198 -3.62 -18.07 24.65
C GLU A 198 -2.50 -17.02 24.61
N TYR A 199 -1.77 -16.96 23.51
CA TYR A 199 -0.58 -16.14 23.30
C TYR A 199 -0.84 -14.98 22.32
N GLY A 200 -2.09 -14.54 22.21
CA GLY A 200 -2.47 -13.43 21.34
C GLY A 200 -2.58 -13.82 19.86
N GLY A 201 -2.56 -15.10 19.54
CA GLY A 201 -2.93 -15.60 18.23
C GLY A 201 -4.33 -15.14 17.85
N ILE A 202 -4.46 -14.62 16.63
CA ILE A 202 -5.70 -14.01 16.15
C ILE A 202 -5.89 -14.33 14.66
N ARG A 203 -7.13 -14.65 14.31
CA ARG A 203 -7.62 -14.78 12.93
C ARG A 203 -8.53 -13.62 12.60
N LEU A 204 -8.29 -12.99 11.46
CA LEU A 204 -8.97 -11.79 10.97
C LEU A 204 -9.52 -12.07 9.57
N GLY A 205 -10.82 -11.88 9.37
CA GLY A 205 -11.45 -11.93 8.05
C GLY A 205 -11.64 -10.52 7.49
N PHE A 206 -11.19 -10.30 6.26
CA PHE A 206 -11.32 -9.00 5.60
C PHE A 206 -12.67 -8.85 4.89
N THR A 207 -13.34 -7.71 5.11
CA THR A 207 -14.46 -7.27 4.27
C THR A 207 -13.97 -6.75 2.93
N SER A 208 -12.85 -6.03 2.98
CA SER A 208 -12.20 -5.41 1.83
C SER A 208 -10.70 -5.28 2.10
N VAL A 209 -9.89 -5.40 1.06
CA VAL A 209 -8.44 -5.29 1.20
C VAL A 209 -7.79 -4.70 -0.06
N PHE A 210 -7.02 -3.63 0.13
CA PHE A 210 -6.35 -2.92 -0.97
C PHE A 210 -5.31 -3.84 -1.59
N HIS A 211 -4.46 -4.40 -0.75
CA HIS A 211 -3.50 -5.42 -1.13
C HIS A 211 -3.17 -6.25 0.11
N PRO A 212 -3.36 -7.59 0.10
CA PRO A 212 -3.21 -8.38 1.32
C PRO A 212 -1.82 -8.28 1.93
N ALA A 213 -0.76 -8.17 1.12
CA ALA A 213 0.59 -7.96 1.64
C ALA A 213 0.76 -6.67 2.46
N ILE A 214 0.21 -5.55 1.97
CA ILE A 214 0.32 -4.27 2.67
C ILE A 214 -0.50 -4.30 3.96
N ALA A 215 -1.74 -4.80 3.88
CA ALA A 215 -2.62 -4.89 5.04
C ALA A 215 -2.08 -5.83 6.12
N SER A 216 -1.57 -7.01 5.73
CA SER A 216 -1.00 -7.97 6.67
C SER A 216 0.29 -7.46 7.30
N GLY A 217 1.15 -6.77 6.53
CA GLY A 217 2.34 -6.11 7.06
C GLY A 217 2.02 -5.07 8.14
N VAL A 218 1.06 -4.18 7.87
CA VAL A 218 0.61 -3.18 8.86
C VAL A 218 0.02 -3.86 10.11
N LEU A 219 -0.89 -4.82 9.94
CA LEU A 219 -1.53 -5.51 11.07
C LEU A 219 -0.55 -6.36 11.87
N LEU A 220 0.44 -6.97 11.22
CA LEU A 220 1.54 -7.64 11.93
C LEU A 220 2.33 -6.62 12.75
N GLY A 221 2.66 -5.46 12.19
CA GLY A 221 3.27 -4.37 12.95
C GLY A 221 2.44 -3.96 14.17
N CYS A 222 1.11 -3.84 14.03
CA CYS A 222 0.20 -3.59 15.14
C CYS A 222 0.30 -4.68 16.22
N TRP A 223 0.33 -5.96 15.80
CA TRP A 223 0.42 -7.11 16.69
C TRP A 223 1.72 -7.10 17.50
N GLU A 224 2.84 -6.82 16.84
CA GLU A 224 4.14 -6.75 17.50
C GLU A 224 4.19 -5.60 18.52
N ARG A 225 3.54 -4.48 18.23
CA ARG A 225 3.42 -3.33 19.15
C ARG A 225 2.52 -3.64 20.34
N ALA A 226 1.42 -4.36 20.14
CA ALA A 226 0.50 -4.74 21.20
C ALA A 226 1.10 -5.79 22.14
N HIS A 227 1.85 -6.76 21.60
CA HIS A 227 2.36 -7.90 22.36
C HIS A 227 3.85 -7.81 22.73
N GLY A 228 4.58 -6.81 22.21
CA GLY A 228 5.99 -6.56 22.55
C GLY A 228 6.97 -7.64 22.07
N ARG A 229 6.61 -8.41 21.04
CA ARG A 229 7.42 -9.52 20.51
C ARG A 229 7.18 -9.73 19.02
N ASN A 230 8.09 -10.47 18.40
CA ASN A 230 8.04 -10.83 16.99
C ASN A 230 6.87 -11.77 16.69
N GLY A 231 6.10 -11.43 15.65
CA GLY A 231 5.01 -12.24 15.14
C GLY A 231 5.23 -12.69 13.70
N ARG A 232 4.36 -13.61 13.25
CA ARG A 232 4.27 -14.09 11.87
C ARG A 232 2.86 -13.95 11.33
N ALA A 233 2.76 -13.81 10.02
CA ALA A 233 1.53 -13.68 9.28
C ALA A 233 1.34 -14.85 8.31
N SER A 234 0.14 -15.41 8.28
CA SER A 234 -0.28 -16.39 7.28
C SER A 234 -1.57 -15.92 6.63
N VAL A 235 -1.58 -15.86 5.30
CA VAL A 235 -2.71 -15.35 4.53
C VAL A 235 -3.27 -16.44 3.62
N SER A 236 -4.58 -16.67 3.73
CA SER A 236 -5.34 -17.63 2.94
C SER A 236 -6.46 -16.95 2.15
N TYR A 237 -6.92 -17.65 1.10
CA TYR A 237 -7.96 -17.19 0.18
C TYR A 237 -9.02 -18.26 0.00
N GLU A 238 -10.25 -17.96 0.40
CA GLU A 238 -11.39 -18.85 0.19
C GLU A 238 -12.51 -18.07 -0.46
N GLU A 239 -12.93 -18.46 -1.67
CA GLU A 239 -14.04 -17.84 -2.41
C GLU A 239 -13.90 -16.31 -2.59
N GLY A 240 -12.65 -15.82 -2.66
CA GLY A 240 -12.30 -14.40 -2.78
C GLY A 240 -12.29 -13.63 -1.45
N LEU A 241 -12.63 -14.28 -0.34
CA LEU A 241 -12.42 -13.73 1.01
C LEU A 241 -10.97 -13.93 1.43
N VAL A 242 -10.39 -12.88 2.00
CA VAL A 242 -9.02 -12.92 2.51
C VAL A 242 -9.07 -13.12 4.01
N THR A 243 -8.33 -14.11 4.50
CA THR A 243 -8.15 -14.34 5.94
C THR A 243 -6.68 -14.17 6.30
N LEU A 244 -6.43 -13.48 7.40
CA LEU A 244 -5.10 -13.31 7.98
C LEU A 244 -5.06 -13.95 9.37
N GLU A 245 -4.08 -14.81 9.57
CA GLU A 245 -3.73 -15.35 10.88
C GLU A 245 -2.42 -14.73 11.36
N LEU A 246 -2.44 -14.13 12.55
CA LEU A 246 -1.27 -13.58 13.23
C LEU A 246 -1.01 -14.38 14.50
N ARG A 247 0.26 -14.69 14.76
CA ARG A 247 0.70 -15.43 15.95
C ARG A 247 2.17 -15.15 16.27
N SER A 248 2.63 -15.60 17.42
CA SER A 248 4.06 -15.52 17.79
C SER A 248 4.95 -16.24 16.78
N SER A 249 6.08 -15.64 16.40
CA SER A 249 7.07 -16.28 15.54
C SER A 249 7.78 -17.46 16.21
N ARG A 250 7.86 -17.45 17.55
CA ARG A 250 8.48 -18.52 18.33
C ARG A 250 7.41 -19.32 19.03
N GLU A 251 7.59 -20.64 19.09
CA GLU A 251 6.82 -21.49 19.98
C GLU A 251 7.01 -21.01 21.42
N ILE A 252 5.91 -20.75 22.10
CA ILE A 252 5.92 -20.37 23.50
C ILE A 252 5.63 -21.66 24.25
N ALA A 253 6.59 -22.11 25.05
CA ALA A 253 6.41 -23.28 25.91
C ALA A 253 5.23 -23.02 26.86
N ALA A 254 4.27 -23.94 26.86
CA ALA A 254 3.16 -23.99 27.81
C ALA A 254 3.62 -24.45 29.19
#